data_AF-A0A3C0B7M4-F1
#
_entry.id   AF-A0A3C0B7M4-F1
#
_cell.length_a   1.000
_cell.length_b   1.000
_cell.length_c   1.000
_cell.angle_alpha   90.00
_cell.angle_beta   90.00
_cell.angle_gamma   90.00
#
_symmetry.space_group_name_H-M   'P 1'
#
loop_
_entity.id
_entity.type
_entity.pdbx_description
1 polymer ?
#
loop_
_entity_poly.entity_id
_entity_poly.type
_entity_poly.pdbx_seq_one_letter_code
_entity_poly.pdbx_strand_id
1 'polypeptide(L)'
;MKKNLLFTLLIMLSILVVKGQQPIVTEYDSVLFGETNCPGIWVTIPETSLADIQKDWKKVLEKGTKSKVLGKENEMTIFGAQWSDISGEPVNVFSNYAEKDSAIKLFVAVELQRDEFVTRDSPQYTALNNMLISFAKDKYISVAEEQLSQENKKLKDLQKNLESLRKNKDKLENQIKSDQITIDQENYRIVNTQKEINETDQLLDLRGTELASLDGKERKDKESEIKSLEKKKKNSQKNIASSESKISKSTNNIADNNNAIAINLKEQSKVMGNIADQTMVVRKYEEKLNKIKAY
;
A
#
# COMPACT_ATOMS: atom_id res chain seq x y z
N MET A 1 -26.57 5.85 -18.12
CA MET A 1 -26.35 5.71 -16.67
C MET A 1 -25.21 4.73 -16.45
N LYS A 2 -23.98 5.22 -16.28
CA LYS A 2 -22.84 4.37 -15.92
C LYS A 2 -22.76 4.35 -14.39
N LYS A 3 -22.86 3.16 -13.80
CA LYS A 3 -22.75 2.94 -12.36
C LYS A 3 -21.36 3.39 -11.91
N ASN A 4 -21.26 4.50 -11.20
CA ASN A 4 -20.05 4.88 -10.47
C ASN A 4 -19.92 3.90 -9.31
N LEU A 5 -18.99 2.96 -9.44
CA LEU A 5 -18.63 2.02 -8.39
C LEU A 5 -17.89 2.82 -7.30
N LEU A 6 -18.60 3.20 -6.23
CA LEU A 6 -17.98 3.69 -5.00
C LEU A 6 -17.18 2.53 -4.39
N PHE A 7 -15.87 2.58 -4.52
CA PHE A 7 -14.97 1.65 -3.85
C PHE A 7 -14.68 2.19 -2.45
N THR A 8 -15.57 1.93 -1.51
CA THR A 8 -15.37 2.27 -0.10
C THR A 8 -14.33 1.31 0.49
N LEU A 9 -13.05 1.69 0.42
CA LEU A 9 -11.96 0.91 0.99
C LEU A 9 -11.98 1.08 2.51
N LEU A 10 -12.52 0.07 3.20
CA LEU A 10 -12.56 -0.05 4.66
C LEU A 10 -11.14 -0.32 5.18
N ILE A 11 -10.36 0.74 5.43
CA ILE A 11 -9.02 0.60 6.04
C ILE A 11 -9.21 0.47 7.56
N MET A 12 -9.16 -0.77 8.04
CA MET A 12 -9.10 -1.12 9.47
C MET A 12 -7.85 -0.52 10.10
N LEU A 13 -8.06 0.45 10.99
CA LEU A 13 -7.02 1.05 11.83
C LEU A 13 -6.56 0.00 12.85
N SER A 14 -5.58 -0.82 12.47
CA SER A 14 -4.94 -1.77 13.39
C SER A 14 -3.88 -1.01 14.16
N ILE A 15 -4.22 -0.60 15.38
CA ILE A 15 -3.25 -0.12 16.37
C ILE A 15 -2.41 -1.33 16.77
N LEU A 16 -1.31 -1.57 16.06
CA LEU A 16 -0.35 -2.59 16.43
C LEU A 16 0.49 -2.06 17.58
N VAL A 17 0.31 -2.68 18.75
CA VAL A 17 1.18 -2.49 19.91
C VAL A 17 2.58 -2.94 19.51
N VAL A 18 3.51 -1.99 19.43
CA VAL A 18 4.94 -2.27 19.25
C VAL A 18 5.41 -2.97 20.53
N LYS A 19 5.71 -4.27 20.46
CA LYS A 19 6.39 -4.95 21.56
C LYS A 19 7.77 -4.30 21.75
N GLY A 20 8.10 -3.92 22.98
CA GLY A 20 9.39 -3.36 23.32
C GLY A 20 10.53 -4.32 22.97
N GLN A 21 11.70 -3.76 22.63
CA GLN A 21 12.91 -4.52 22.31
C GLN A 21 13.28 -5.46 23.46
N GLN A 22 13.56 -6.73 23.15
CA GLN A 22 14.09 -7.70 24.11
C GLN A 22 15.61 -7.83 23.94
N PRO A 23 16.39 -7.93 25.02
CA PRO A 23 17.84 -8.02 24.93
C PRO A 23 18.31 -9.41 24.45
N ILE A 24 19.43 -9.43 23.73
CA ILE A 24 20.21 -10.66 23.54
C ILE A 24 21.00 -10.88 24.83
N VAL A 25 20.77 -12.02 25.48
CA VAL A 25 21.41 -12.38 26.76
C VAL A 25 22.05 -13.75 26.60
N THR A 26 23.27 -13.91 27.10
CA THR A 26 23.93 -15.19 27.23
C THR A 26 24.02 -15.64 28.69
N GLU A 27 23.77 -16.92 28.94
CA GLU A 27 23.84 -17.54 30.27
C GLU A 27 24.65 -18.83 30.13
N TYR A 28 25.63 -19.04 31.03
CA TYR A 28 26.36 -20.31 31.07
C TYR A 28 25.61 -21.28 31.99
N ASP A 29 25.40 -22.50 31.52
CA ASP A 29 24.67 -23.54 32.24
C ASP A 29 25.13 -24.92 31.77
N SER A 30 24.58 -25.99 32.36
CA SER A 30 24.78 -27.36 31.88
C SER A 30 23.44 -28.02 31.58
N VAL A 31 23.36 -28.70 30.44
CA VAL A 31 22.16 -29.40 29.99
C VAL A 31 22.50 -30.86 29.76
N LEU A 32 21.61 -31.75 30.20
CA LEU A 32 21.77 -33.18 30.04
C LEU A 32 21.39 -33.59 28.60
N PHE A 33 22.30 -34.29 27.91
CA PHE A 33 22.04 -34.94 26.62
C PHE A 33 22.25 -36.45 26.79
N GLY A 34 21.15 -37.20 26.90
CA GLY A 34 21.21 -38.61 27.28
C GLY A 34 21.68 -38.76 28.74
N GLU A 35 22.84 -39.37 28.95
CA GLU A 35 23.48 -39.50 30.27
C GLU A 35 24.64 -38.52 30.48
N THR A 36 25.00 -37.75 29.44
CA THR A 36 26.12 -36.82 29.48
C THR A 36 25.66 -35.43 29.90
N ASN A 37 26.29 -34.88 30.94
CA ASN A 37 26.07 -33.50 31.33
C ASN A 37 26.96 -32.57 30.50
N CYS A 38 26.38 -31.80 29.59
CA CYS A 38 27.10 -30.95 28.67
C CYS A 38 27.12 -29.51 29.20
N PRO A 39 28.27 -28.96 29.63
CA PRO A 39 28.38 -27.53 29.92
C PRO A 39 28.36 -26.71 28.62
N GLY A 40 27.66 -25.59 28.64
CA GLY A 40 27.48 -24.77 27.44
C GLY A 40 26.86 -23.40 27.72
N ILE A 41 26.42 -22.76 26.64
CA ILE A 41 25.91 -21.39 26.67
C ILE A 41 24.49 -21.37 26.12
N TRP A 42 23.56 -20.82 26.88
CA TRP A 42 22.28 -20.35 26.40
C TRP A 42 22.45 -18.97 25.76
N VAL A 43 21.85 -18.75 24.59
CA VAL A 43 21.66 -17.44 23.99
C VAL A 43 20.18 -17.18 23.76
N THR A 44 19.70 -16.01 24.14
CA THR A 44 18.32 -15.58 23.91
C THR A 44 18.21 -14.87 22.55
N ILE A 45 17.30 -15.33 21.70
CA ILE A 45 17.04 -14.81 20.36
C ILE A 45 15.60 -14.26 20.32
N PRO A 46 15.44 -12.93 20.35
CA PRO A 46 14.11 -12.29 20.36
C PRO A 46 13.31 -12.49 19.08
N GLU A 47 11.98 -12.51 19.23
CA GLU A 47 10.98 -12.27 18.17
C GLU A 47 11.06 -13.18 16.94
N THR A 48 11.70 -14.33 17.07
CA THR A 48 11.86 -15.34 16.02
C THR A 48 11.01 -16.57 16.33
N SER A 49 10.70 -17.37 15.30
CA SER A 49 10.09 -18.68 15.49
C SER A 49 11.13 -19.76 15.78
N LEU A 50 10.74 -20.81 16.51
CA LEU A 50 11.58 -21.99 16.72
C LEU A 50 11.98 -22.64 15.40
N ALA A 51 11.04 -22.76 14.45
CA ALA A 51 11.28 -23.37 13.15
C ALA A 51 12.36 -22.65 12.33
N ASP A 52 12.36 -21.31 12.34
CA ASP A 52 13.37 -20.52 11.63
C ASP A 52 14.76 -20.67 12.27
N ILE A 53 14.82 -20.67 13.60
CA ILE A 53 16.06 -20.90 14.34
C ILE A 53 16.61 -22.30 14.07
N GLN A 54 15.78 -23.33 14.14
CA GLN A 54 16.19 -24.70 13.86
C GLN A 54 16.73 -24.87 12.44
N LYS A 55 16.02 -24.32 11.46
CA LYS A 55 16.41 -24.36 10.05
C LYS A 55 17.76 -23.68 9.81
N ASP A 56 17.98 -22.52 10.40
CA ASP A 56 19.19 -21.76 10.17
C ASP A 56 20.36 -22.20 11.04
N TRP A 57 20.10 -22.64 12.28
CA TRP A 57 21.11 -23.25 13.13
C TRP A 57 21.64 -24.55 12.53
N LYS A 58 20.76 -25.39 11.96
CA LYS A 58 21.17 -26.58 11.20
C LYS A 58 22.15 -26.24 10.08
N LYS A 59 21.95 -25.13 9.36
CA LYS A 59 22.90 -24.69 8.31
C LYS A 59 24.24 -24.27 8.90
N VAL A 60 24.25 -23.64 10.07
CA VAL A 60 25.48 -23.28 10.79
C VAL A 60 26.25 -24.54 11.21
N LEU A 61 25.55 -25.53 11.76
CA LEU A 61 26.13 -26.81 12.18
C LEU A 61 26.72 -27.59 11.00
N GLU A 62 25.99 -27.71 9.88
CA GLU A 62 26.42 -28.49 8.71
C GLU A 62 27.43 -27.74 7.81
N LYS A 63 27.77 -26.49 8.11
CA LYS A 63 28.68 -25.68 7.29
C LYS A 63 30.07 -26.30 7.29
N GLY A 64 30.62 -26.54 6.09
CA GLY A 64 31.98 -27.04 5.91
C GLY A 64 32.18 -28.53 6.22
N THR A 65 31.14 -29.25 6.65
CA THR A 65 31.20 -30.69 6.95
C THR A 65 30.23 -31.49 6.09
N LYS A 66 30.51 -32.79 5.92
CA LYS A 66 29.57 -33.75 5.32
C LYS A 66 28.66 -34.39 6.36
N SER A 67 28.95 -34.20 7.65
CA SER A 67 28.14 -34.68 8.76
C SER A 67 26.74 -34.09 8.72
N LYS A 68 25.78 -34.84 9.26
CA LYS A 68 24.39 -34.43 9.34
C LYS A 68 23.99 -34.23 10.77
N VAL A 69 23.16 -33.21 10.99
CA VAL A 69 22.54 -32.97 12.29
C VAL A 69 21.59 -34.13 12.59
N LEU A 70 21.80 -34.74 13.74
CA LEU A 70 20.96 -35.76 14.37
C LEU A 70 20.15 -35.08 15.48
N GLY A 71 18.97 -35.59 15.82
CA GLY A 71 18.20 -34.99 16.90
C GLY A 71 16.70 -35.26 16.87
N LYS A 72 16.05 -34.92 17.98
CA LYS A 72 14.58 -34.91 18.16
C LYS A 72 14.11 -33.45 18.21
N GLU A 73 12.79 -33.20 18.24
CA GLU A 73 12.22 -31.86 18.06
C GLU A 73 12.97 -30.70 18.74
N ASN A 74 13.39 -30.81 20.00
CA ASN A 74 14.07 -29.71 20.71
C ASN A 74 15.58 -29.89 20.92
N GLU A 75 16.19 -30.93 20.35
CA GLU A 75 17.60 -31.25 20.53
C GLU A 75 18.28 -31.51 19.19
N MET A 76 19.46 -30.94 18.99
CA MET A 76 20.27 -31.15 17.80
C MET A 76 21.70 -31.48 18.20
N THR A 77 22.25 -32.50 17.57
CA THR A 77 23.63 -32.93 17.74
C THR A 77 24.29 -33.08 16.38
N ILE A 78 25.53 -32.64 16.24
CA ILE A 78 26.35 -32.95 15.07
C ILE A 78 27.74 -33.40 15.53
N PHE A 79 28.24 -34.45 14.88
CA PHE A 79 29.58 -34.98 15.12
C PHE A 79 30.52 -34.52 13.99
N GLY A 80 31.66 -33.91 14.33
CA GLY A 80 32.63 -33.39 13.36
C GLY A 80 32.19 -32.13 12.62
N ALA A 81 31.65 -31.15 13.34
CA ALA A 81 31.45 -29.79 12.84
C ALA A 81 32.80 -29.08 12.63
N GLN A 82 32.88 -28.25 11.58
CA GLN A 82 34.10 -27.53 11.19
C GLN A 82 34.01 -26.08 11.63
N TRP A 83 34.37 -25.81 12.88
CA TRP A 83 34.32 -24.46 13.48
C TRP A 83 35.75 -23.96 13.76
N SER A 84 36.43 -23.53 12.70
CA SER A 84 37.84 -23.09 12.73
C SER A 84 38.14 -21.98 13.73
N ASP A 85 37.15 -21.13 14.03
CA ASP A 85 37.29 -20.02 14.98
C ASP A 85 37.27 -20.50 16.44
N ILE A 86 36.83 -21.74 16.69
CA ILE A 86 36.75 -22.38 18.01
C ILE A 86 37.85 -23.44 18.15
N SER A 87 38.06 -24.28 17.13
CA SER A 87 39.04 -25.37 17.15
C SER A 87 39.63 -25.59 15.75
N GLY A 88 40.92 -25.91 15.70
CA GLY A 88 41.58 -26.36 14.46
C GLY A 88 41.20 -27.78 14.03
N GLU A 89 40.67 -28.57 14.97
CA GLU A 89 40.16 -29.92 14.75
C GLU A 89 38.62 -29.94 14.75
N PRO A 90 37.98 -30.94 14.09
CA PRO A 90 36.53 -31.08 14.10
C PRO A 90 35.98 -31.26 15.52
N VAL A 91 34.86 -30.60 15.83
CA VAL A 91 34.22 -30.63 17.16
C VAL A 91 32.86 -31.32 17.12
N ASN A 92 32.41 -31.84 18.25
CA ASN A 92 31.01 -32.27 18.39
C ASN A 92 30.21 -31.15 19.04
N VAL A 93 28.99 -30.92 18.55
CA VAL A 93 28.13 -29.84 19.03
C VAL A 93 26.79 -30.42 19.45
N PHE A 94 26.37 -30.04 20.65
CA PHE A 94 25.07 -30.38 21.24
C PHE A 94 24.27 -29.09 21.40
N SER A 95 23.00 -29.10 21.03
CA SER A 95 22.15 -27.92 21.08
C SER A 95 20.75 -28.27 21.55
N ASN A 96 20.15 -27.38 22.35
CA ASN A 96 18.78 -27.53 22.85
C ASN A 96 18.03 -26.21 22.69
N TYR A 97 16.71 -26.27 22.53
CA TYR A 97 15.87 -25.08 22.39
C TYR A 97 14.82 -25.00 23.50
N ALA A 98 14.57 -23.79 23.98
CA ALA A 98 13.46 -23.49 24.88
C ALA A 98 12.74 -22.21 24.44
N GLU A 99 11.41 -22.25 24.37
CA GLU A 99 10.61 -21.05 24.12
C GLU A 99 10.37 -20.28 25.42
N LYS A 100 10.57 -18.96 25.41
CA LYS A 100 10.32 -18.11 26.56
C LYS A 100 9.89 -16.71 26.12
N ASP A 101 8.71 -16.27 26.55
CA ASP A 101 8.27 -14.86 26.46
C ASP A 101 8.46 -14.18 25.09
N SER A 102 8.07 -14.84 23.99
CA SER A 102 8.28 -14.38 22.59
C SER A 102 9.74 -14.39 22.10
N ALA A 103 10.64 -15.07 22.81
CA ALA A 103 12.01 -15.34 22.39
C ALA A 103 12.29 -16.84 22.39
N ILE A 104 13.30 -17.25 21.64
CA ILE A 104 13.85 -18.60 21.65
C ILE A 104 15.19 -18.57 22.40
N LYS A 105 15.33 -19.40 23.42
CA LYS A 105 16.62 -19.69 24.03
C LYS A 105 17.25 -20.87 23.28
N LEU A 106 18.47 -20.68 22.77
CA LEU A 106 19.29 -21.71 22.14
C LEU A 106 20.46 -22.03 23.07
N PHE A 107 20.52 -23.26 23.55
CA PHE A 107 21.66 -23.81 24.25
C PHE A 107 22.65 -24.40 23.25
N VAL A 108 23.95 -24.19 23.46
CA VAL A 108 25.01 -24.84 22.68
C VAL A 108 26.15 -25.25 23.61
N ALA A 109 26.48 -26.54 23.57
CA ALA A 109 27.70 -27.10 24.15
C ALA A 109 28.61 -27.63 23.03
N VAL A 110 29.91 -27.42 23.18
CA VAL A 110 30.92 -27.86 22.22
C VAL A 110 31.90 -28.78 22.92
N GLU A 111 32.02 -29.99 22.40
CA GLU A 111 32.99 -31.00 22.83
C GLU A 111 34.18 -30.97 21.86
N LEU A 112 35.35 -30.64 22.39
CA LEU A 112 36.62 -30.53 21.64
C LEU A 112 37.26 -31.91 21.42
N GLN A 113 37.24 -32.73 22.47
CA GLN A 113 37.66 -34.13 22.48
C GLN A 113 36.69 -34.91 23.38
N ARG A 114 36.76 -36.24 23.37
CA ARG A 114 35.89 -37.08 24.17
C ARG A 114 35.85 -36.61 25.63
N ASP A 115 34.66 -36.25 26.10
CA ASP A 115 34.37 -35.75 27.46
C ASP A 115 35.08 -34.43 27.82
N GLU A 116 35.68 -33.72 26.85
CA GLU A 116 36.33 -32.42 27.02
C GLU A 116 35.49 -31.32 26.34
N PHE A 117 34.81 -30.51 27.15
CA PHE A 117 33.91 -29.47 26.69
C PHE A 117 34.50 -28.06 26.82
N VAL A 118 34.02 -27.14 25.99
CA VAL A 118 34.24 -25.71 26.17
C VAL A 118 33.51 -25.25 27.43
N THR A 119 34.27 -24.86 28.45
CA THR A 119 33.78 -24.31 29.71
C THR A 119 34.09 -22.81 29.80
N ARG A 120 33.61 -22.12 30.84
CA ARG A 120 33.88 -20.69 31.04
C ARG A 120 35.37 -20.35 31.12
N ASP A 121 36.18 -21.29 31.61
CA ASP A 121 37.63 -21.10 31.79
C ASP A 121 38.44 -21.57 30.56
N SER A 122 37.79 -22.17 29.57
CA SER A 122 38.44 -22.63 28.34
C SER A 122 38.80 -21.43 27.43
N PRO A 123 39.97 -21.44 26.77
CA PRO A 123 40.36 -20.39 25.81
C PRO A 123 39.34 -20.15 24.69
N GLN A 124 38.59 -21.19 24.31
CA GLN A 124 37.60 -21.19 23.24
C GLN A 124 36.26 -20.54 23.64
N TYR A 125 36.03 -20.29 24.93
CA TYR A 125 34.76 -19.79 25.46
C TYR A 125 34.33 -18.47 24.80
N THR A 126 35.26 -17.52 24.70
CA THR A 126 34.98 -16.20 24.11
C THR A 126 34.60 -16.33 22.64
N ALA A 127 35.27 -17.20 21.88
CA ALA A 127 34.95 -17.44 20.47
C ALA A 127 33.54 -18.06 20.32
N LEU A 128 33.23 -19.08 21.12
CA LEU A 128 31.89 -19.69 21.15
C LEU A 128 30.80 -18.67 21.52
N ASN A 129 31.01 -17.91 22.60
CA ASN A 129 30.06 -16.88 23.05
C ASN A 129 29.82 -15.83 21.96
N ASN A 130 30.87 -15.33 21.31
CA ASN A 130 30.76 -14.35 20.23
C ASN A 130 30.03 -14.91 19.01
N MET A 131 30.30 -16.17 18.65
CA MET A 131 29.59 -16.84 17.56
C MET A 131 28.09 -16.94 17.85
N LEU A 132 27.69 -17.29 19.07
CA LEU A 132 26.28 -17.38 19.48
C LEU A 132 25.60 -16.02 19.52
N ILE A 133 26.27 -14.98 20.03
CA ILE A 133 25.78 -13.60 20.00
C ILE A 133 25.61 -13.14 18.56
N SER A 134 26.58 -13.40 17.68
CA SER A 134 26.48 -13.04 16.26
C SER A 134 25.31 -13.75 15.59
N PHE A 135 25.14 -15.05 15.82
CA PHE A 135 24.00 -15.79 15.28
C PHE A 135 22.67 -15.21 15.76
N ALA A 136 22.52 -14.95 17.07
CA ALA A 136 21.32 -14.35 17.63
C ALA A 136 21.04 -12.95 17.06
N LYS A 137 22.08 -12.13 16.92
CA LYS A 137 22.02 -10.78 16.36
C LYS A 137 21.56 -10.81 14.90
N ASP A 138 22.15 -11.68 14.07
CA ASP A 138 21.77 -11.81 12.67
C ASP A 138 20.31 -12.22 12.50
N LYS A 139 19.81 -13.12 13.36
CA LYS A 139 18.39 -13.51 13.36
C LYS A 139 17.50 -12.36 13.77
N TYR A 140 17.86 -11.62 14.82
CA TYR A 140 17.04 -10.52 15.28
C TYR A 140 17.01 -9.37 14.25
N ILE A 141 18.15 -9.09 13.61
CA ILE A 141 18.23 -8.14 12.47
C ILE A 141 17.30 -8.58 11.35
N SER A 142 17.34 -9.86 10.95
CA SER A 142 16.49 -10.37 9.86
C SER A 142 15.00 -10.16 10.15
N VAL A 143 14.56 -10.46 11.38
CA VAL A 143 13.18 -10.23 11.81
C VAL A 143 12.83 -8.74 11.78
N ALA A 144 13.69 -7.87 12.32
CA ALA A 144 13.45 -6.44 12.34
C ALA A 144 13.42 -5.82 10.93
N GLU A 145 14.25 -6.31 10.00
CA GLU A 145 14.24 -5.91 8.59
C GLU A 145 12.95 -6.34 7.89
N GLU A 146 12.45 -7.55 8.15
CA GLU A 146 11.18 -8.00 7.62
C GLU A 146 10.01 -7.14 8.15
N GLN A 147 9.96 -6.91 9.46
CA GLN A 147 8.95 -6.04 10.08
C GLN A 147 8.99 -4.63 9.46
N LEU A 148 10.18 -4.03 9.33
CA LEU A 148 10.35 -2.72 8.70
C LEU A 148 9.90 -2.72 7.23
N SER A 149 10.20 -3.78 6.49
CA SER A 149 9.77 -3.94 5.09
C SER A 149 8.25 -4.00 4.96
N GLN A 150 7.57 -4.75 5.84
CA GLN A 150 6.11 -4.83 5.88
C GLN A 150 5.48 -3.46 6.17
N GLU A 151 6.00 -2.70 7.13
CA GLU A 151 5.48 -1.37 7.46
C GLU A 151 5.75 -0.33 6.35
N ASN A 152 6.91 -0.41 5.69
CA ASN A 152 7.21 0.41 4.51
C ASN A 152 6.27 0.12 3.34
N LYS A 153 5.90 -1.15 3.13
CA LYS A 153 4.92 -1.53 2.10
C LYS A 153 3.56 -0.89 2.36
N LYS A 154 3.07 -0.92 3.61
CA LYS A 154 1.82 -0.25 4.00
C LYS A 154 1.90 1.26 3.74
N LEU A 155 3.01 1.91 4.11
CA LEU A 155 3.22 3.33 3.84
C LEU A 155 3.16 3.64 2.33
N LYS A 156 3.83 2.83 1.51
CA LYS A 156 3.84 2.98 0.06
C LYS A 156 2.45 2.81 -0.56
N ASP A 157 1.65 1.88 -0.05
CA ASP A 157 0.29 1.66 -0.53
C ASP A 157 -0.64 2.83 -0.16
N LEU A 158 -0.49 3.43 1.02
CA LEU A 158 -1.19 4.67 1.40
C LEU A 158 -0.79 5.85 0.49
N GLN A 159 0.50 6.01 0.19
CA GLN A 159 0.98 7.06 -0.72
C GLN A 159 0.42 6.90 -2.14
N LYS A 160 0.38 5.68 -2.67
CA LYS A 160 -0.25 5.39 -3.97
C LYS A 160 -1.74 5.71 -3.97
N ASN A 161 -2.45 5.40 -2.87
CA ASN A 161 -3.85 5.74 -2.74
C ASN A 161 -4.06 7.27 -2.80
N LEU A 162 -3.25 8.03 -2.06
CA LEU A 162 -3.28 9.50 -2.12
C LEU A 162 -3.02 10.04 -3.53
N GLU A 163 -2.05 9.47 -4.25
CA GLU A 163 -1.77 9.84 -5.64
C GLU A 163 -2.96 9.57 -6.57
N SER A 164 -3.61 8.41 -6.42
CA SER A 164 -4.82 8.05 -7.17
C SER A 164 -5.97 9.04 -6.91
N LEU A 165 -6.18 9.41 -5.64
CA LEU A 165 -7.20 10.39 -5.25
C LEU A 165 -6.94 11.75 -5.90
N ARG A 166 -5.68 12.21 -5.94
CA ARG A 166 -5.28 13.46 -6.60
C ARG A 166 -5.55 13.42 -8.11
N LYS A 167 -5.15 12.33 -8.79
CA LYS A 167 -5.44 12.14 -10.23
C LYS A 167 -6.93 12.15 -10.52
N ASN A 168 -7.75 11.55 -9.63
CA ASN A 168 -9.20 11.58 -9.79
C ASN A 168 -9.77 13.00 -9.66
N LYS A 169 -9.29 13.80 -8.70
CA LYS A 169 -9.65 15.23 -8.61
C LYS A 169 -9.30 15.97 -9.89
N ASP A 170 -8.09 15.82 -10.41
CA ASP A 170 -7.66 16.52 -11.63
C ASP A 170 -8.55 16.16 -12.84
N LYS A 171 -8.97 14.88 -12.93
CA LYS A 171 -9.92 14.43 -13.95
C LYS A 171 -11.29 15.11 -13.81
N LEU A 172 -11.82 15.21 -12.59
CA LEU A 172 -13.09 15.90 -12.32
C LEU A 172 -13.00 17.39 -12.67
N GLU A 173 -11.89 18.05 -12.34
CA GLU A 173 -11.66 19.46 -12.69
C GLU A 173 -11.58 19.68 -14.20
N ASN A 174 -10.94 18.77 -14.94
CA ASN A 174 -10.90 18.84 -16.39
C ASN A 174 -12.29 18.60 -17.03
N GLN A 175 -13.10 17.72 -16.45
CA GLN A 175 -14.48 17.53 -16.88
C GLN A 175 -15.31 18.79 -16.66
N ILE A 176 -15.18 19.46 -15.51
CA ILE A 176 -15.84 20.74 -15.22
C ILE A 176 -15.45 21.80 -16.26
N LYS A 177 -14.15 21.92 -16.59
CA LYS A 177 -13.69 22.86 -17.63
C LYS A 177 -14.33 22.57 -19.00
N SER A 178 -14.41 21.29 -19.38
CA SER A 178 -15.04 20.86 -20.63
C SER A 178 -16.54 21.17 -20.67
N ASP A 179 -17.24 20.95 -19.56
CA ASP A 179 -18.66 21.27 -19.42
C ASP A 179 -18.89 22.80 -19.46
N GLN A 180 -18.01 23.60 -18.86
CA GLN A 180 -18.08 25.07 -18.93
C GLN A 180 -17.93 25.58 -20.36
N ILE A 181 -16.95 25.07 -21.11
CA ILE A 181 -16.77 25.40 -22.54
C ILE A 181 -18.03 25.04 -23.33
N THR A 182 -18.65 23.90 -23.03
CA THR A 182 -19.91 23.48 -23.68
C THR A 182 -21.03 24.47 -23.40
N ILE A 183 -21.19 24.91 -22.15
CA ILE A 183 -22.17 25.92 -21.76
C ILE A 183 -21.96 27.21 -22.54
N ASP A 184 -20.73 27.71 -22.61
CA ASP A 184 -20.42 28.96 -23.30
C ASP A 184 -20.73 28.86 -24.82
N GLN A 185 -20.39 27.74 -25.45
CA GLN A 185 -20.70 27.48 -26.86
C GLN A 185 -22.21 27.40 -27.14
N GLU A 186 -22.96 26.72 -26.28
CA GLU A 186 -24.41 26.58 -26.44
C GLU A 186 -25.14 27.91 -26.15
N ASN A 187 -24.67 28.71 -25.18
CA ASN A 187 -25.15 30.07 -24.94
C ASN A 187 -24.96 30.96 -26.19
N TYR A 188 -23.77 30.91 -26.80
CA TYR A 188 -23.51 31.64 -28.05
C TYR A 188 -24.45 31.20 -29.18
N ARG A 189 -24.71 29.89 -29.31
CA ARG A 189 -25.68 29.36 -30.28
C ARG A 189 -27.09 29.89 -30.04
N ILE A 190 -27.56 29.88 -28.79
CA ILE A 190 -28.88 30.39 -28.42
C ILE A 190 -29.02 31.86 -28.83
N VAL A 191 -28.02 32.70 -28.51
CA VAL A 191 -28.04 34.13 -28.86
C VAL A 191 -28.17 34.33 -30.38
N ASN A 192 -27.37 33.60 -31.18
CA ASN A 192 -27.43 33.70 -32.63
C ASN A 192 -28.76 33.18 -33.20
N THR A 193 -29.25 32.03 -32.72
CA THR A 193 -30.54 31.48 -33.16
C THR A 193 -31.71 32.39 -32.76
N GLN A 194 -31.62 33.07 -31.61
CA GLN A 194 -32.63 34.04 -31.20
C GLN A 194 -32.64 35.26 -32.13
N LYS A 195 -31.47 35.72 -32.59
CA LYS A 195 -31.38 36.76 -33.61
C LYS A 195 -32.05 36.33 -34.91
N GLU A 196 -31.79 35.12 -35.39
CA GLU A 196 -32.43 34.56 -36.59
C GLU A 196 -33.95 34.44 -36.46
N ILE A 197 -34.46 34.07 -35.28
CA ILE A 197 -35.90 34.04 -34.99
C ILE A 197 -36.48 35.44 -35.11
N ASN A 198 -35.84 36.44 -34.50
CA ASN A 198 -36.32 37.82 -34.56
C ASN A 198 -36.36 38.36 -36.01
N GLU A 199 -35.33 38.08 -36.81
CA GLU A 199 -35.31 38.43 -38.24
C GLU A 199 -36.41 37.69 -39.03
N THR A 200 -36.66 36.41 -38.70
CA THR A 200 -37.73 35.62 -39.32
C THR A 200 -39.12 36.14 -38.94
N ASP A 201 -39.29 36.61 -37.70
CA ASP A 201 -40.54 37.20 -37.21
C ASP A 201 -40.86 38.52 -37.92
N GLN A 202 -39.86 39.40 -38.09
CA GLN A 202 -40.01 40.63 -38.86
C GLN A 202 -40.43 40.35 -40.31
N LEU A 203 -39.87 39.30 -40.93
CA LEU A 203 -40.26 38.88 -42.28
C LEU A 203 -41.68 38.32 -42.31
N LEU A 204 -42.07 37.50 -41.33
CA LEU A 204 -43.44 36.98 -41.21
C LEU A 204 -44.46 38.11 -41.11
N ASP A 205 -44.20 39.13 -40.29
CA ASP A 205 -45.08 40.28 -40.11
C ASP A 205 -45.25 41.09 -41.40
N LEU A 206 -44.14 41.35 -42.11
CA LEU A 206 -44.15 42.04 -43.41
C LEU A 206 -44.97 41.25 -44.44
N ARG A 207 -44.70 39.95 -44.57
CA ARG A 207 -45.37 39.08 -45.55
C ARG A 207 -46.84 38.87 -45.22
N GLY A 208 -47.19 38.82 -43.94
CA GLY A 208 -48.58 38.75 -43.47
C GLY A 208 -49.37 40.01 -43.82
N THR A 209 -48.73 41.19 -43.71
CA THR A 209 -49.34 42.46 -44.12
C THR A 209 -49.58 42.50 -45.62
N GLU A 210 -48.60 42.10 -46.44
CA GLU A 210 -48.72 42.07 -47.91
C GLU A 210 -49.81 41.10 -48.39
N LEU A 211 -49.97 39.95 -47.71
CA LEU A 211 -50.98 38.95 -48.03
C LEU A 211 -52.42 39.48 -47.97
N ALA A 212 -52.70 40.43 -47.06
CA ALA A 212 -54.03 40.99 -46.88
C ALA A 212 -54.56 41.73 -48.12
N SER A 213 -53.65 42.17 -48.99
CA SER A 213 -53.91 42.93 -50.22
C SER A 213 -53.87 42.09 -51.50
N LEU A 214 -53.71 40.76 -51.41
CA LEU A 214 -53.54 39.86 -52.56
C LEU A 214 -54.71 38.89 -52.74
N ASP A 215 -55.01 38.60 -54.02
CA ASP A 215 -56.07 37.68 -54.46
C ASP A 215 -55.52 36.58 -55.38
N GLY A 216 -56.29 35.50 -55.55
CA GLY A 216 -56.01 34.48 -56.56
C GLY A 216 -54.71 33.69 -56.35
N LYS A 217 -53.89 33.55 -57.40
CA LYS A 217 -52.68 32.72 -57.40
C LYS A 217 -51.54 33.33 -56.56
N GLU A 218 -51.36 34.65 -56.65
CA GLU A 218 -50.32 35.38 -55.92
C GLU A 218 -50.48 35.25 -54.41
N ARG A 219 -51.74 35.25 -53.94
CA ARG A 219 -52.07 34.97 -52.54
C ARG A 219 -51.58 33.58 -52.09
N LYS A 220 -51.84 32.54 -52.89
CA LYS A 220 -51.45 31.15 -52.55
C LYS A 220 -49.93 30.97 -52.48
N ASP A 221 -49.20 31.60 -53.41
CA ASP A 221 -47.74 31.54 -53.42
C ASP A 221 -47.16 32.20 -52.15
N LYS A 222 -47.75 33.33 -51.73
CA LYS A 222 -47.37 34.03 -50.50
C LYS A 222 -47.72 33.26 -49.22
N GLU A 223 -48.88 32.59 -49.18
CA GLU A 223 -49.24 31.68 -48.08
C GLU A 223 -48.24 30.52 -47.93
N SER A 224 -47.72 30.00 -49.03
CA SER A 224 -46.68 28.97 -49.03
C SER A 224 -45.36 29.49 -48.45
N GLU A 225 -44.96 30.71 -48.83
CA GLU A 225 -43.78 31.40 -48.28
C GLU A 225 -43.91 31.58 -46.76
N ILE A 226 -45.05 32.09 -46.27
CA ILE A 226 -45.34 32.25 -44.84
C ILE A 226 -45.21 30.92 -44.11
N LYS A 227 -45.84 29.85 -44.61
CA LYS A 227 -45.72 28.50 -44.01
C LYS A 227 -44.27 28.00 -43.93
N SER A 228 -43.46 28.34 -44.93
CA SER A 228 -42.04 27.98 -44.93
C SER A 228 -41.25 28.73 -43.84
N LEU A 229 -41.54 30.02 -43.65
CA LEU A 229 -40.95 30.87 -42.61
C LEU A 229 -41.38 30.41 -41.21
N GLU A 230 -42.66 30.09 -41.01
CA GLU A 230 -43.17 29.50 -39.75
C GLU A 230 -42.47 28.19 -39.41
N LYS A 231 -42.26 27.32 -40.42
CA LYS A 231 -41.51 26.07 -40.25
C LYS A 231 -40.06 26.34 -39.87
N LYS A 232 -39.41 27.33 -40.48
CA LYS A 232 -38.05 27.77 -40.14
C LYS A 232 -37.98 28.24 -38.69
N LYS A 233 -38.89 29.15 -38.27
CA LYS A 233 -39.00 29.62 -36.88
C LYS A 233 -39.14 28.46 -35.89
N LYS A 234 -40.07 27.54 -36.17
CA LYS A 234 -40.30 26.36 -35.32
C LYS A 234 -39.06 25.48 -35.20
N ASN A 235 -38.28 25.33 -36.27
CA ASN A 235 -37.03 24.59 -36.22
C ASN A 235 -35.96 25.32 -35.39
N SER A 236 -35.82 26.64 -35.55
CA SER A 236 -34.93 27.44 -34.71
C SER A 236 -35.30 27.38 -33.23
N GLN A 237 -36.59 27.42 -32.88
CA GLN A 237 -37.06 27.23 -31.50
C GLN A 237 -36.70 25.85 -30.94
N LYS A 238 -36.83 24.78 -31.76
CA LYS A 238 -36.39 23.44 -31.36
C LYS A 238 -34.87 23.36 -31.13
N ASN A 239 -34.08 24.11 -31.91
CA ASN A 239 -32.63 24.18 -31.72
C ASN A 239 -32.28 24.85 -30.39
N ILE A 240 -32.95 25.95 -30.03
CA ILE A 240 -32.78 26.59 -28.71
C ILE A 240 -33.09 25.60 -27.59
N ALA A 241 -34.25 24.93 -27.64
CA ALA A 241 -34.62 23.93 -26.62
C ALA A 241 -33.59 22.78 -26.51
N SER A 242 -32.97 22.39 -27.63
CA SER A 242 -31.90 21.40 -27.64
C SER A 242 -30.63 21.92 -26.95
N SER A 243 -30.23 23.17 -27.24
CA SER A 243 -29.09 23.83 -26.58
C SER A 243 -29.32 24.03 -25.09
N GLU A 244 -30.52 24.46 -24.66
CA GLU A 244 -30.92 24.56 -23.25
C GLU A 244 -30.83 23.21 -22.52
N SER A 245 -31.28 22.13 -23.17
CA SER A 245 -31.15 20.77 -22.61
C SER A 245 -29.69 20.37 -22.39
N LYS A 246 -28.78 20.73 -23.33
CA LYS A 246 -27.35 20.46 -23.17
C LYS A 246 -26.73 21.31 -22.05
N ILE A 247 -27.08 22.59 -21.95
CA ILE A 247 -26.65 23.47 -20.86
C ILE A 247 -27.08 22.90 -19.52
N SER A 248 -28.34 22.47 -19.39
CA SER A 248 -28.84 21.85 -18.16
C SER A 248 -28.05 20.59 -17.79
N LYS A 249 -27.76 19.72 -18.76
CA LYS A 249 -26.93 18.52 -18.53
C LYS A 249 -25.52 18.87 -18.07
N SER A 250 -24.84 19.80 -18.74
CA SER A 250 -23.48 20.22 -18.34
C SER A 250 -23.49 20.91 -16.97
N THR A 251 -24.52 21.71 -16.65
CA THR A 251 -24.69 22.33 -15.33
C THR A 251 -24.84 21.29 -14.23
N ASN A 252 -25.67 20.27 -14.46
CA ASN A 252 -25.83 19.16 -13.52
C ASN A 252 -24.52 18.36 -13.35
N ASN A 253 -23.81 18.07 -14.45
CA ASN A 253 -22.51 17.42 -14.39
C ASN A 253 -21.49 18.22 -13.56
N ILE A 254 -21.47 19.55 -13.70
CA ILE A 254 -20.61 20.43 -12.91
C ILE A 254 -20.95 20.32 -11.43
N ALA A 255 -22.23 20.37 -11.06
CA ALA A 255 -22.66 20.23 -9.67
C ALA A 255 -22.26 18.86 -9.08
N ASP A 256 -22.49 17.77 -9.82
CA ASP A 256 -22.11 16.42 -9.41
C ASP A 256 -20.59 16.28 -9.24
N ASN A 257 -19.81 16.81 -10.19
CA ASN A 257 -18.35 16.78 -10.13
C ASN A 257 -17.81 17.62 -8.96
N ASN A 258 -18.40 18.79 -8.67
CA ASN A 258 -18.04 19.61 -7.50
C ASN A 258 -18.28 18.88 -6.18
N ASN A 259 -19.43 18.20 -6.06
CA ASN A 259 -19.73 17.36 -4.90
C ASN A 259 -18.73 16.21 -4.77
N ALA A 260 -18.39 15.55 -5.89
CA ALA A 260 -17.39 14.49 -5.91
C ALA A 260 -15.99 14.98 -5.52
N ILE A 261 -15.59 16.19 -5.95
CA ILE A 261 -14.33 16.82 -5.54
C ILE A 261 -14.32 17.06 -4.02
N ALA A 262 -15.41 17.58 -3.46
CA ALA A 262 -15.49 17.83 -2.01
C ALA A 262 -15.34 16.53 -1.19
N ILE A 263 -15.94 15.43 -1.64
CA ILE A 263 -15.77 14.11 -1.02
C ILE A 263 -14.32 13.62 -1.17
N ASN A 264 -13.77 13.71 -2.37
CA ASN A 264 -12.40 13.28 -2.67
C ASN A 264 -11.38 14.04 -1.80
N LEU A 265 -11.55 15.34 -1.57
CA LEU A 265 -10.68 16.14 -0.70
C LEU A 265 -10.73 15.68 0.77
N LYS A 266 -11.91 15.30 1.28
CA LYS A 266 -12.04 14.73 2.63
C LYS A 266 -11.29 13.41 2.74
N GLU A 267 -11.39 12.55 1.72
CA GLU A 267 -10.65 11.30 1.66
C GLU A 267 -9.13 11.52 1.60
N GLN A 268 -8.66 12.49 0.81
CA GLN A 268 -7.24 12.87 0.78
C GLN A 268 -6.74 13.28 2.16
N SER A 269 -7.49 14.13 2.87
CA SER A 269 -7.13 14.55 4.23
C SER A 269 -7.03 13.37 5.20
N LYS A 270 -7.95 12.40 5.11
CA LYS A 270 -7.91 11.19 5.94
C LYS A 270 -6.67 10.33 5.62
N VAL A 271 -6.40 10.11 4.33
CA VAL A 271 -5.23 9.32 3.90
C VAL A 271 -3.93 10.02 4.30
N MET A 272 -3.85 11.35 4.24
CA MET A 272 -2.69 12.12 4.72
C MET A 272 -2.45 11.92 6.22
N GLY A 273 -3.52 11.92 7.05
CA GLY A 273 -3.40 11.57 8.46
C GLY A 273 -2.83 10.17 8.68
N ASN A 274 -3.38 9.17 7.97
CA ASN A 274 -2.89 7.80 8.04
C ASN A 274 -1.43 7.66 7.58
N ILE A 275 -1.00 8.43 6.57
CA ILE A 275 0.40 8.47 6.13
C ILE A 275 1.29 8.98 7.25
N ALA A 276 0.90 10.08 7.92
CA ALA A 276 1.67 10.63 9.03
C ALA A 276 1.82 9.61 10.18
N ASP A 277 0.72 8.96 10.56
CA ASP A 277 0.74 7.91 11.60
C ASP A 277 1.64 6.74 11.19
N GLN A 278 1.51 6.25 9.96
CA GLN A 278 2.31 5.14 9.45
C GLN A 278 3.80 5.50 9.33
N THR A 279 4.13 6.74 8.97
CA THR A 279 5.52 7.23 8.98
C THR A 279 6.13 7.15 10.38
N MET A 280 5.35 7.46 11.43
CA MET A 280 5.82 7.29 12.80
C MET A 280 6.04 5.83 13.18
N VAL A 281 5.21 4.91 12.68
CA VAL A 281 5.41 3.46 12.86
C VAL A 281 6.69 2.99 12.18
N VAL A 282 6.90 3.35 10.91
CA VAL A 282 8.12 3.01 10.17
C VAL A 282 9.37 3.48 10.92
N ARG A 283 9.37 4.73 11.38
CA ARG A 283 10.48 5.30 12.16
C ARG A 283 10.79 4.49 13.42
N LYS A 284 9.78 4.00 14.14
CA LYS A 284 10.01 3.14 15.33
C LYS A 284 10.72 1.83 14.97
N TYR A 285 10.38 1.23 13.83
CA TYR A 285 11.05 0.01 13.35
C TYR A 285 12.47 0.30 12.84
N GLU A 286 12.72 1.45 12.21
CA GLU A 286 14.07 1.90 11.86
C GLU A 286 14.94 2.10 13.11
N GLU A 287 14.41 2.77 14.12
CA GLU A 287 15.09 2.98 15.40
C GLU A 287 15.37 1.64 16.09
N LYS A 288 14.42 0.71 16.09
CA LYS A 288 14.60 -0.66 16.60
C LYS A 288 15.74 -1.38 15.86
N LEU A 289 15.71 -1.39 14.52
CA LEU A 289 16.73 -2.04 13.70
C LEU A 289 18.13 -1.46 13.98
N ASN A 290 18.24 -0.13 14.08
CA ASN A 290 19.50 0.54 14.38
C ASN A 290 20.03 0.17 15.77
N LYS A 291 19.15 0.08 16.78
CA LYS A 291 19.54 -0.39 18.12
C LYS A 291 20.03 -1.83 18.12
N ILE A 292 19.39 -2.72 17.37
CA ILE A 292 19.83 -4.12 17.23
C ILE A 292 21.19 -4.18 16.51
N LYS A 293 21.41 -3.37 15.47
CA LYS A 293 22.69 -3.30 14.76
C LYS A 293 23.84 -2.80 15.64
N ALA A 294 23.54 -2.00 16.65
CA ALA A 294 24.51 -1.45 17.60
C ALA A 294 24.89 -2.38 18.77
N TYR A 295 24.18 -3.50 18.97
CA TYR A 295 24.57 -4.56 19.92
C TYR A 295 25.93 -5.16 19.57
#